data_AF-A0A535XGP9-F1
#
_entry.id   AF-A0A535XGP9-F1
#
_cell.length_a   1.000
_cell.length_b   1.000
_cell.length_c   1.000
_cell.angle_alpha   90.00
_cell.angle_beta   90.00
_cell.angle_gamma   90.00
#
_symmetry.space_group_name_H-M   'P 1'
#
loop_
_entity.id
_entity.type
_entity.pdbx_description
1 polymer ?
#
loop_
_entity_poly.entity_id
_entity_poly.type
_entity_poly.pdbx_seq_one_letter_code
_entity_poly.pdbx_strand_id
1 'polypeptide(L)'
;MARILVLDDDPALVELLETVIEEAGHIAIAATTIENVPIDLEIDLVMSDLIPVKSYRREAAQAWVDRLRGRFGVPIVIMTA
;
A
#
# COMPACT_ATOMS: atom_id res chain seq x y z
N MET A 1 -9.88 -7.66 -13.47
CA MET A 1 -8.57 -7.90 -12.83
C MET A 1 -8.04 -6.55 -12.42
N ALA A 2 -7.94 -6.28 -11.12
CA ALA A 2 -7.44 -5.01 -10.61
C ALA A 2 -5.94 -5.10 -10.32
N ARG A 3 -5.24 -3.97 -10.38
CA ARG A 3 -3.82 -3.82 -10.02
C ARG A 3 -3.74 -3.22 -8.62
N ILE A 4 -3.33 -4.04 -7.65
CA ILE A 4 -3.34 -3.67 -6.24
C ILE A 4 -1.90 -3.46 -5.77
N LEU A 5 -1.59 -2.24 -5.34
CA LEU A 5 -0.32 -1.90 -4.72
C LEU A 5 -0.36 -2.26 -3.23
N VAL A 6 0.60 -3.06 -2.76
CA VAL A 6 0.83 -3.36 -1.35
C VAL A 6 2.07 -2.59 -0.87
N LEU A 7 1.89 -1.74 0.15
CA LEU A 7 2.93 -0.97 0.82
C LEU A 7 3.08 -1.46 2.26
N ASP A 8 4.13 -2.22 2.52
CA ASP A 8 4.43 -2.77 3.85
C ASP A 8 5.94 -3.00 4.01
N ASP A 9 6.48 -2.82 5.21
CA ASP A 9 7.89 -3.11 5.51
C ASP A 9 8.12 -4.51 6.09
N ASP A 10 7.05 -5.24 6.43
CA ASP A 10 7.10 -6.65 6.80
C ASP A 10 6.99 -7.56 5.55
N PRO A 11 8.08 -8.21 5.12
CA PRO A 11 8.07 -9.05 3.93
C PRO A 11 7.14 -10.27 4.04
N ALA A 12 6.87 -10.77 5.25
CA ALA A 12 5.98 -11.91 5.43
C ALA A 12 4.52 -11.52 5.20
N LEU A 13 4.14 -10.29 5.59
CA LEU A 13 2.80 -9.76 5.32
C LEU A 13 2.62 -9.43 3.84
N VAL A 14 3.66 -8.88 3.19
CA VAL A 14 3.66 -8.68 1.73
C VAL A 14 3.41 -9.99 0.99
N GLU A 15 4.19 -11.03 1.26
CA GLU A 15 4.06 -12.34 0.58
C GLU A 15 2.68 -12.97 0.77
N LEU A 16 2.12 -12.85 1.98
CA LEU A 16 0.76 -13.29 2.28
C LEU A 16 -0.27 -12.54 1.42
N LEU A 17 -0.17 -11.22 1.35
CA LEU A 17 -1.11 -10.38 0.62
C LEU A 17 -0.99 -10.59 -0.90
N GLU A 18 0.23 -10.71 -1.42
CA GLU A 18 0.46 -11.06 -2.83
C GLU A 18 -0.27 -12.36 -3.17
N THR A 19 -0.07 -13.40 -2.37
CA THR A 19 -0.75 -14.70 -2.56
C THR A 19 -2.28 -14.55 -2.56
N VAL A 20 -2.85 -13.87 -1.56
CA VAL A 20 -4.31 -13.70 -1.43
C VAL A 20 -4.88 -12.88 -2.61
N ILE A 21 -4.20 -11.82 -3.03
CA ILE A 21 -4.61 -10.95 -4.13
C ILE A 21 -4.58 -11.71 -5.46
N GLU A 22 -3.52 -12.48 -5.69
CA GLU A 22 -3.35 -13.28 -6.91
C GLU A 22 -4.35 -14.44 -6.99
N GLU A 23 -4.59 -15.15 -5.88
CA GLU A 23 -5.62 -16.19 -5.78
C GLU A 23 -7.04 -15.66 -6.04
N ALA A 24 -7.29 -14.39 -5.69
CA ALA A 24 -8.54 -13.70 -6.01
C ALA A 24 -8.66 -13.26 -7.50
N GLY A 25 -7.63 -13.48 -8.32
CA GLY A 25 -7.61 -13.11 -9.73
C GLY A 25 -7.29 -11.63 -9.97
N HIS A 26 -6.48 -11.02 -9.11
CA HIS A 26 -5.96 -9.66 -9.23
C HIS A 26 -4.44 -9.68 -9.42
N ILE A 27 -3.85 -8.54 -9.82
CA ILE A 27 -2.39 -8.38 -9.91
C ILE A 27 -1.93 -7.73 -8.62
N ALA A 28 -1.02 -8.39 -7.89
CA ALA A 28 -0.32 -7.79 -6.77
C ALA A 28 0.94 -7.04 -7.25
N ILE A 29 1.20 -5.88 -6.65
CA ILE A 29 2.39 -5.08 -6.87
C ILE A 29 2.93 -4.73 -5.49
N ALA A 30 4.08 -5.28 -5.09
CA ALA A 30 4.67 -4.95 -3.80
C ALA A 30 5.70 -3.82 -3.91
N ALA A 31 5.70 -2.94 -2.91
CA ALA A 31 6.80 -2.01 -2.67
C ALA A 31 6.95 -1.72 -1.18
N THR A 32 8.18 -1.62 -0.68
CA THR A 32 8.45 -1.25 0.71
C THR A 32 8.42 0.26 0.94
N THR A 33 8.48 1.05 -0.14
CA THR A 33 8.44 2.51 -0.11
C THR A 33 7.69 3.05 -1.32
N ILE A 34 7.04 4.22 -1.17
CA ILE A 34 6.29 4.88 -2.24
C ILE A 34 7.23 5.26 -3.40
N GLU A 35 8.48 5.61 -3.08
CA GLU A 35 9.50 6.07 -4.03
C GLU A 35 9.90 4.98 -5.02
N ASN A 36 9.73 3.71 -4.65
CA ASN A 36 10.04 2.58 -5.53
C ASN A 36 8.92 2.28 -6.53
N VAL A 37 7.77 2.96 -6.43
CA VAL A 37 6.61 2.75 -7.31
C VAL A 37 6.68 3.69 -8.52
N PRO A 38 6.79 3.16 -9.76
CA PRO A 38 6.80 3.98 -10.97
C PRO A 38 5.58 4.91 -11.07
N ILE A 39 5.78 6.09 -11.67
CA ILE A 39 4.73 7.14 -11.78
C ILE A 39 3.64 6.75 -12.77
N ASP A 40 4.03 6.06 -13.83
CA ASP A 40 3.21 5.59 -14.93
C ASP A 40 2.54 4.24 -14.68
N LEU A 41 2.75 3.66 -13.49
CA LEU A 41 2.12 2.40 -13.12
C LEU A 41 0.63 2.61 -12.84
N GLU A 42 -0.23 1.98 -13.65
CA GLU A 42 -1.65 1.92 -13.36
C GLU A 42 -1.90 1.10 -12.09
N ILE A 43 -2.59 1.70 -11.12
CA ILE A 43 -2.96 1.11 -9.84
C ILE A 43 -4.44 1.41 -9.62
N ASP A 44 -5.23 0.40 -9.26
CA ASP A 44 -6.67 0.52 -9.00
C ASP A 44 -6.97 0.65 -7.50
N LEU A 45 -6.08 0.16 -6.65
CA LEU A 45 -6.19 0.15 -5.20
C LEU A 45 -4.81 0.19 -4.54
N VAL A 46 -4.68 0.95 -3.45
CA VAL A 46 -3.52 0.90 -2.57
C VAL A 46 -3.89 0.28 -1.23
N MET A 47 -3.21 -0.79 -0.84
CA MET A 47 -3.21 -1.37 0.50
C MET A 47 -1.91 -0.97 1.18
N SER A 48 -1.98 -0.27 2.31
CA SER A 48 -0.79 0.24 2.98
C SER A 48 -0.86 0.04 4.49
N ASP A 49 0.25 -0.41 5.08
CA ASP A 49 0.49 -0.24 6.51
C ASP A 49 0.87 1.23 6.83
N LEU A 50 0.83 1.58 8.11
CA LEU A 50 1.32 2.85 8.64
C LEU A 50 2.86 2.83 8.86
N ILE A 51 3.62 2.40 7.86
CA ILE A 51 5.10 2.24 7.86
C ILE A 51 5.86 3.39 8.56
N PRO A 52 5.54 4.69 8.35
CA PRO A 52 6.29 5.78 8.99
C PRO A 52 5.98 5.95 10.49
N VAL A 53 4.97 5.28 11.01
CA VAL A 53 4.33 5.59 12.30
C VAL A 53 4.84 4.63 13.38
N LYS A 54 6.13 4.74 13.74
CA LYS A 54 6.76 3.96 14.84
C LYS A 54 6.11 4.18 16.22
N SER A 55 5.37 5.27 16.38
CA SER A 55 4.49 5.51 17.51
C SER A 55 3.25 6.17 16.91
N TYR A 56 2.08 5.55 17.06
CA TYR A 56 0.76 5.94 16.52
C TYR A 56 0.37 7.41 16.76
N ARG A 57 1.11 8.33 16.16
CA ARG A 57 0.90 9.77 16.20
C ARG A 57 -0.04 10.10 15.06
N ARG A 58 -1.21 10.59 15.43
CA ARG A 58 -2.31 10.91 14.52
C ARG A 58 -1.86 11.79 13.36
N GLU A 59 -0.98 12.75 13.62
CA GLU A 59 -0.46 13.68 12.61
C GLU A 59 0.41 12.96 11.58
N ALA A 60 1.23 12.00 12.02
CA ALA A 60 2.09 11.22 11.12
C ALA A 60 1.25 10.26 10.27
N ALA A 61 0.25 9.60 10.88
CA ALA A 61 -0.69 8.75 10.15
C ALA A 61 -1.51 9.56 9.12
N GLN A 62 -1.99 10.74 9.50
CA GLN A 62 -2.71 11.62 8.59
C GLN A 62 -1.82 12.10 7.42
N ALA A 63 -0.59 12.53 7.71
CA ALA A 63 0.35 12.94 6.68
C ALA A 63 0.69 11.80 5.71
N TRP A 64 0.77 10.56 6.19
CA TRP A 64 0.96 9.38 5.36
C TRP A 64 -0.23 9.15 4.42
N VAL A 65 -1.46 9.17 4.95
CA VAL A 65 -2.68 9.01 4.13
C VAL A 65 -2.81 10.13 3.09
N ASP A 66 -2.53 11.39 3.47
CA ASP A 66 -2.59 12.52 2.55
C ASP A 66 -1.55 12.39 1.43
N ARG A 67 -0.36 11.88 1.76
CA ARG A 67 0.68 11.56 0.78
C ARG A 67 0.23 10.47 -0.20
N LEU A 68 -0.35 9.38 0.28
CA LEU A 68 -0.89 8.30 -0.56
C LEU A 68 -1.99 8.83 -1.50
N ARG A 69 -2.93 9.63 -0.97
CA ARG A 69 -4.01 10.23 -1.75
C ARG A 69 -3.47 11.14 -2.85
N GLY A 70 -2.51 12.00 -2.51
CA GLY A 70 -1.89 12.92 -3.47
C GLY A 70 -1.08 12.20 -4.55
N ARG A 71 -0.47 11.05 -4.24
CA ARG A 71 0.37 10.30 -5.18
C ARG A 71 -0.42 9.40 -6.14
N PHE A 72 -1.46 8.74 -5.65
CA PHE A 72 -2.14 7.68 -6.40
C PHE A 72 -3.55 8.05 -6.86
N GLY A 73 -4.29 8.91 -6.13
CA GLY A 73 -5.63 9.34 -6.54
C GLY A 73 -6.70 8.22 -6.59
N VAL A 74 -6.39 7.03 -6.09
CA VAL A 74 -7.27 5.85 -6.07
C VAL A 74 -7.69 5.50 -4.63
N PRO A 75 -8.66 4.59 -4.41
CA PRO A 75 -9.02 4.13 -3.09
C PRO A 75 -7.81 3.59 -2.31
N ILE A 76 -7.81 3.82 -1.00
CA ILE A 76 -6.75 3.40 -0.08
C ILE A 76 -7.37 2.59 1.05
N VAL A 77 -6.82 1.41 1.31
CA VAL A 77 -7.09 0.59 2.50
C VAL A 77 -5.88 0.68 3.40
N ILE A 78 -6.10 1.13 4.63
CA ILE A 78 -5.06 1.13 5.66
C ILE A 78 -5.16 -0.17 6.44
N MET A 79 -4.04 -0.87 6.50
CA MET A 79 -3.83 -2.05 7.32
C MET A 79 -3.18 -1.58 8.63
N THR A 80 -3.66 -2.08 9.76
CA THR A 80 -3.13 -1.73 11.09
C THR A 80 -3.43 -2.89 12.03
N ALA A 81 -2.52 -3.16 12.96
CA ALA A 81 -2.70 -4.12 14.04
C ALA A 81 -3.23 -3.46 15.33
#